data_AF-A0AAW8BAR8-F1
#
_entry.id   AF-A0AAW8BAR8-F1
#
_cell.length_a   1.000
_cell.length_b   1.000
_cell.length_c   1.000
_cell.angle_alpha   90.00
_cell.angle_beta   90.00
_cell.angle_gamma   90.00
#
_symmetry.space_group_name_H-M   'P 1'
#
loop_
_entity.id
_entity.type
_entity.pdbx_description
1 polymer ?
#
loop_
_entity_poly.entity_id
_entity_poly.type
_entity_poly.pdbx_seq_one_letter_code
_entity_poly.pdbx_strand_id
1 'polypeptide(L)'
;HLIRGLKTFISVENPTQYLFNGNQNRNIEEIDQPDSGRADFDSRYSQRGVQWVIKTISKKAGITKDVHTHTLRHSFATHLLEDGVSIIMVQKLLGHERIESTMEYLHVCQLSDQQPHSPLDTVFALCRKNGIPK
;
A
#
# COMPACT_ATOMS: atom_id res chain seq x y z
N HIS A 1 8.17 4.22 -4.72
CA HIS A 1 6.85 3.65 -5.03
C HIS A 1 5.66 4.35 -4.39
N LEU A 2 5.69 4.74 -3.10
CA LEU A 2 4.72 5.71 -2.51
C LEU A 2 4.63 7.03 -3.32
N ILE A 3 5.76 7.45 -3.90
CA ILE A 3 5.97 8.69 -4.67
C ILE A 3 5.09 8.79 -5.93
N ARG A 4 4.83 7.68 -6.63
CA ARG A 4 4.06 7.71 -7.89
C ARG A 4 2.56 7.91 -7.60
N GLY A 5 2.05 7.25 -6.57
CA GLY A 5 0.66 7.41 -6.12
C GLY A 5 0.36 8.81 -5.60
N LEU A 6 1.29 9.41 -4.84
CA LEU A 6 1.12 10.77 -4.33
C LEU A 6 1.07 11.82 -5.45
N LYS A 7 1.93 11.69 -6.47
CA LYS A 7 1.95 12.60 -7.63
C LYS A 7 0.63 12.59 -8.40
N THR A 8 0.07 11.41 -8.66
CA THR A 8 -1.22 11.28 -9.36
C THR A 8 -2.36 11.89 -8.54
N PHE A 9 -2.40 11.63 -7.23
CA PHE A 9 -3.42 12.18 -6.35
C PHE A 9 -3.40 13.71 -6.31
N ILE A 10 -2.21 14.30 -6.12
CA ILE A 10 -2.05 15.76 -6.01
C ILE A 10 -2.44 16.49 -7.31
N SER A 11 -2.12 15.89 -8.47
CA SER A 11 -2.49 16.46 -9.79
C SER A 11 -3.99 16.47 -10.05
N VAL A 12 -4.74 15.57 -9.41
CA VAL A 12 -6.19 15.39 -9.64
C VAL A 12 -7.00 16.21 -8.65
N GLU A 13 -6.61 16.21 -7.38
CA GLU A 13 -7.40 16.82 -6.29
C GLU A 13 -7.17 18.32 -6.10
N ASN A 14 -6.05 18.89 -6.57
CA ASN A 14 -5.70 20.32 -6.41
C ASN A 14 -6.06 20.92 -5.02
N PRO A 15 -5.58 20.34 -3.91
CA PRO A 15 -5.94 20.81 -2.58
C PRO A 15 -5.34 22.20 -2.31
N THR A 16 -6.19 23.17 -1.95
CA THR A 16 -5.78 24.54 -1.57
C THR A 16 -5.21 24.63 -0.15
N GLN A 17 -5.50 23.62 0.68
CA GLN A 17 -5.01 23.51 2.05
C GLN A 17 -4.14 22.26 2.17
N TYR A 18 -2.83 22.46 2.28
CA TYR A 18 -1.87 21.38 2.43
C TYR A 18 -1.89 20.89 3.88
N LEU A 19 -2.23 19.62 4.09
CA LEU A 19 -2.29 18.99 5.43
C LEU A 19 -0.90 18.82 6.08
N PHE A 20 0.16 18.86 5.26
CA PHE A 20 1.52 18.58 5.71
C PHE A 20 2.39 19.80 5.44
N ASN A 21 2.93 20.40 6.51
CA ASN A 21 3.89 21.50 6.39
C ASN A 21 5.20 20.98 5.77
N GLY A 22 5.34 21.14 4.47
CA GLY A 22 6.63 21.20 3.81
C GLY A 22 7.51 22.28 4.40
N ASN A 23 8.82 22.18 4.19
CA ASN A 23 9.75 23.23 4.58
C ASN A 23 9.33 24.56 3.94
N GLN A 24 8.72 25.47 4.73
CA GLN A 24 8.22 26.76 4.24
C GLN A 24 9.35 27.71 3.80
N ASN A 25 10.61 27.33 4.02
CA ASN A 25 11.79 28.11 3.60
C ASN A 25 12.27 27.78 2.18
N ARG A 26 11.51 27.06 1.36
CA ARG A 26 11.78 26.96 -0.08
C ARG A 26 10.79 27.84 -0.84
N ASN A 27 11.31 28.73 -1.69
CA ASN A 27 10.49 29.54 -2.58
C ASN A 27 9.56 28.62 -3.38
N ILE A 28 8.26 28.92 -3.39
CA ILE A 28 7.23 28.10 -4.06
C ILE A 28 7.53 27.97 -5.57
N GLU A 29 8.22 28.95 -6.15
CA GLU A 29 8.65 28.99 -7.55
C GLU A 29 9.81 28.01 -7.88
N GLU A 30 10.51 27.48 -6.88
CA GLU A 30 11.64 26.55 -7.05
C GLU A 30 11.21 25.07 -6.96
N ILE A 31 9.94 24.80 -6.63
CA ILE A 31 9.40 23.46 -6.37
C ILE A 31 9.25 22.64 -7.65
N ASP A 32 9.05 23.30 -8.80
CA ASP A 32 8.82 22.65 -10.11
C ASP A 32 10.11 22.44 -10.92
N GLN A 33 11.29 22.77 -10.36
CA GLN A 33 12.57 22.51 -11.02
C GLN A 33 13.04 21.07 -10.73
N PRO A 34 13.21 20.23 -11.77
CA PRO A 34 13.54 18.81 -11.60
C PRO A 34 15.01 18.55 -11.23
N ASP A 35 15.83 19.57 -11.00
CA ASP A 35 17.30 19.45 -11.02
C ASP A 35 18.01 20.10 -9.83
N SER A 36 17.67 19.68 -8.61
CA SER A 36 18.61 19.78 -7.50
C SER A 36 18.85 18.38 -6.96
N GLY A 37 20.07 17.86 -7.15
CA GLY A 37 20.51 16.49 -6.85
C GLY A 37 20.42 16.02 -5.38
N ARG A 38 19.47 16.54 -4.61
CA ARG A 38 18.98 15.93 -3.37
C ARG A 38 17.77 15.08 -3.74
N ALA A 39 17.97 13.77 -3.79
CA ALA A 39 16.96 12.74 -4.04
C ALA A 39 15.89 12.62 -2.94
N ASP A 40 15.50 13.74 -2.33
CA ASP A 40 14.46 13.76 -1.31
C ASP A 40 13.08 13.81 -1.96
N PHE A 41 12.27 12.81 -1.57
CA PHE A 41 10.82 12.72 -1.69
C PHE A 41 10.16 14.10 -1.80
N ASP A 42 9.56 14.43 -2.96
CA ASP A 42 8.75 15.63 -3.26
C ASP A 42 9.06 16.84 -2.34
N SER A 43 9.76 17.84 -2.87
CA SER A 43 10.25 19.02 -2.11
C SER A 43 9.18 19.74 -1.27
N ARG A 44 7.89 19.47 -1.53
CA ARG A 44 6.72 19.94 -0.76
C ARG A 44 6.50 19.23 0.58
N TYR A 45 7.08 18.06 0.84
CA TYR A 45 6.89 17.34 2.11
C TYR A 45 8.19 16.75 2.64
N SER A 46 8.45 16.95 3.94
CA SER A 46 9.57 16.28 4.60
C SER A 46 9.12 14.95 5.20
N GLN A 47 10.00 13.93 5.14
CA GLN A 47 9.77 12.64 5.79
C GLN A 47 9.45 12.81 7.29
N ARG A 48 10.16 13.72 7.95
CA ARG A 48 9.94 14.06 9.37
C ARG A 48 8.55 14.66 9.61
N GLY A 49 8.07 15.53 8.73
CA GLY A 49 6.73 16.11 8.82
C GLY A 49 5.65 15.04 8.77
N VAL A 50 5.73 14.10 7.83
CA VAL A 50 4.78 12.98 7.71
C VAL A 50 4.79 12.10 8.96
N GLN A 51 5.98 11.75 9.46
CA GLN A 51 6.12 10.96 10.69
C GLN A 51 5.51 11.67 11.92
N TRP A 52 5.76 12.96 12.06
CA TRP A 52 5.22 13.77 13.16
C TRP A 52 3.69 13.82 13.13
N VAL A 53 3.09 13.98 11.95
CA VAL A 53 1.63 13.99 11.78
C VAL A 53 1.03 12.65 12.19
N ILE A 54 1.58 11.54 11.72
CA ILE A 54 1.08 10.19 12.07
C ILE A 54 1.13 9.98 13.58
N LYS A 55 2.23 10.36 14.24
CA LYS A 55 2.35 10.28 15.69
C LYS A 55 1.31 11.14 16.42
N THR A 56 1.07 12.35 15.93
CA THR A 56 0.10 13.29 16.49
C THR A 56 -1.33 12.76 16.36
N ILE A 57 -1.71 12.25 15.17
CA ILE A 57 -3.02 11.67 14.91
C ILE A 57 -3.22 10.41 15.76
N SER A 58 -2.23 9.53 15.84
CA SER A 58 -2.30 8.30 16.63
C SER A 58 -2.56 8.60 18.11
N LYS A 59 -1.88 9.62 18.66
CA LYS A 59 -2.11 10.10 20.03
C LYS A 59 -3.53 10.67 20.21
N LYS A 60 -4.02 11.47 19.25
CA LYS A 60 -5.38 12.02 19.28
C LYS A 60 -6.46 10.95 19.16
N ALA A 61 -6.21 9.90 18.40
CA ALA A 61 -7.10 8.75 18.23
C ALA A 61 -7.10 7.80 19.46
N GLY A 62 -6.28 8.07 20.48
CA GLY A 62 -6.18 7.22 21.67
C GLY A 62 -5.48 5.88 21.42
N ILE A 63 -4.72 5.76 20.33
CA ILE A 63 -3.97 4.54 20.02
C ILE A 63 -2.76 4.48 20.96
N THR A 64 -2.72 3.44 21.81
CA THR A 64 -1.65 3.21 22.79
C THR A 64 -0.43 2.53 22.21
N LYS A 65 -0.56 1.92 21.02
CA LYS A 65 0.52 1.26 20.30
C LYS A 65 1.35 2.29 19.53
N ASP A 66 2.64 2.01 19.36
CA ASP A 66 3.51 2.85 18.53
C ASP A 66 3.18 2.65 17.05
N VAL A 67 2.66 3.72 16.41
CA VAL A 67 2.28 3.74 14.99
C VAL A 67 3.23 4.64 14.21
N HIS A 68 3.74 4.08 13.12
CA HIS A 68 4.65 4.77 12.19
C HIS A 68 4.13 4.67 10.75
N THR A 69 4.77 5.38 9.82
CA THR A 69 4.51 5.26 8.38
C THR A 69 4.56 3.81 7.89
N HIS A 70 5.52 3.03 8.40
CA HIS A 70 5.65 1.62 8.06
C HIS A 70 4.46 0.81 8.59
N THR A 71 4.01 1.04 9.83
CA THR A 71 2.84 0.37 10.41
C THR A 71 1.61 0.53 9.51
N LEU A 72 1.34 1.75 9.04
CA LEU A 72 0.23 2.00 8.11
C LEU A 72 0.40 1.27 6.78
N ARG A 73 1.63 1.23 6.23
CA ARG A 73 1.93 0.44 5.04
C ARG A 73 1.65 -1.06 5.27
N HIS A 74 2.05 -1.59 6.42
CA HIS A 74 1.78 -3.00 6.76
C HIS A 74 0.28 -3.25 6.82
N SER A 75 -0.49 -2.42 7.54
CA SER A 75 -1.95 -2.57 7.61
C SER A 75 -2.64 -2.49 6.24
N PHE A 76 -2.20 -1.59 5.36
CA PHE A 76 -2.72 -1.50 4.01
C PHE A 76 -2.45 -2.78 3.19
N ALA A 77 -1.22 -3.28 3.25
CA ALA A 77 -0.83 -4.49 2.54
C ALA A 77 -1.59 -5.73 3.04
N THR A 78 -1.73 -5.87 4.36
CA THR A 78 -2.43 -7.02 4.95
C THR A 78 -3.91 -7.01 4.59
N HIS A 79 -4.58 -5.87 4.67
CA HIS A 79 -6.00 -5.78 4.31
C HIS A 79 -6.25 -6.10 2.84
N LEU A 80 -5.38 -5.66 1.92
CA LEU A 80 -5.51 -6.04 0.51
C LEU A 80 -5.39 -7.56 0.31
N LEU A 81 -4.46 -8.21 1.00
CA LEU A 81 -4.29 -9.66 0.90
C LEU A 81 -5.47 -10.41 1.53
N GLU A 82 -6.01 -9.93 2.65
CA GLU A 82 -7.20 -10.47 3.31
C GLU A 82 -8.46 -10.33 2.43
N ASP A 83 -8.56 -9.23 1.67
CA ASP A 83 -9.62 -9.02 0.66
C ASP A 83 -9.43 -9.88 -0.61
N GLY A 84 -8.40 -10.75 -0.64
CA GLY A 84 -8.15 -11.68 -1.75
C GLY A 84 -7.41 -11.05 -2.93
N VAL A 85 -6.83 -9.85 -2.77
CA VAL A 85 -6.01 -9.25 -3.82
C VAL A 85 -4.73 -10.07 -4.00
N SER A 86 -4.37 -10.35 -5.26
CA SER A 86 -3.17 -11.12 -5.56
C SER A 86 -1.90 -10.44 -5.04
N ILE A 87 -0.97 -11.22 -4.49
CA ILE A 87 0.29 -10.70 -3.95
C ILE A 87 1.12 -9.93 -4.98
N ILE A 88 1.07 -10.32 -6.25
CA ILE A 88 1.74 -9.62 -7.36
C ILE A 88 1.14 -8.21 -7.55
N MET A 89 -0.18 -8.07 -7.39
CA MET A 89 -0.84 -6.78 -7.46
C MET A 89 -0.46 -5.91 -6.26
N VAL A 90 -0.45 -6.49 -5.06
CA VAL A 90 0.03 -5.79 -3.84
C VAL A 90 1.47 -5.34 -4.00
N GLN A 91 2.36 -6.19 -4.54
CA GLN A 91 3.75 -5.83 -4.84
C GLN A 91 3.83 -4.64 -5.80
N LYS A 92 3.01 -4.60 -6.86
CA LYS A 92 2.99 -3.49 -7.81
C LYS A 92 2.48 -2.19 -7.18
N LEU A 93 1.45 -2.29 -6.34
CA LEU A 93 0.83 -1.14 -5.64
C LEU A 93 1.78 -0.52 -4.60
N LEU A 94 2.37 -1.35 -3.74
CA LEU A 94 3.39 -0.93 -2.79
C LEU A 94 4.68 -0.55 -3.48
N GLY A 95 4.89 -1.21 -4.61
CA GLY A 95 6.03 -1.11 -5.45
C GLY A 95 7.28 -1.54 -4.71
N HIS A 96 7.43 -2.85 -4.66
CA HIS A 96 8.65 -3.47 -4.21
C HIS A 96 9.36 -4.03 -5.43
N GLU A 97 10.65 -3.74 -5.57
CA GLU A 97 11.47 -4.31 -6.64
C GLU A 97 11.49 -5.84 -6.55
N ARG A 98 11.41 -6.34 -5.32
CA ARG A 98 11.51 -7.74 -4.95
C ARG A 98 10.21 -8.24 -4.33
N ILE A 99 9.75 -9.41 -4.76
CA ILE A 99 8.52 -10.03 -4.25
C ILE A 99 8.71 -10.47 -2.79
N GLU A 100 9.94 -10.79 -2.39
CA GLU A 100 10.32 -11.24 -1.06
C GLU A 100 9.93 -10.24 0.02
N SER A 101 10.10 -8.95 -0.24
CA SER A 101 9.67 -7.88 0.68
C SER A 101 8.14 -7.78 0.81
N THR A 102 7.39 -8.32 -0.15
CA THR A 102 5.92 -8.37 -0.10
C THR A 102 5.43 -9.68 0.53
N MET A 103 6.20 -10.76 0.41
CA MET A 103 5.89 -12.03 1.08
C MET A 103 5.92 -11.91 2.61
N GLU A 104 6.65 -10.93 3.15
CA GLU A 104 6.56 -10.58 4.56
C GLU A 104 5.11 -10.28 5.00
N TYR A 105 4.20 -9.80 4.15
CA TYR A 105 2.82 -9.59 4.61
C TYR A 105 2.04 -10.90 4.81
N LEU A 106 2.42 -11.99 4.12
CA LEU A 106 1.69 -13.26 4.17
C LEU A 106 1.73 -13.94 5.55
N HIS A 107 2.78 -13.70 6.37
CA HIS A 107 2.85 -14.33 7.69
C HIS A 107 1.89 -13.70 8.72
N VAL A 108 1.39 -12.48 8.45
CA VAL A 108 0.47 -11.76 9.33
C VAL A 108 -0.97 -11.87 8.83
N CYS A 109 -1.17 -12.00 7.52
CA CYS A 109 -2.50 -12.06 6.92
C CYS A 109 -3.27 -13.29 7.38
N GLN A 110 -4.51 -13.09 7.79
CA GLN A 110 -5.42 -14.19 8.08
C GLN A 110 -6.11 -14.61 6.78
N LEU A 111 -5.36 -15.24 5.89
CA LEU A 111 -5.93 -15.83 4.68
C LEU A 111 -6.84 -16.99 5.08
N SER A 112 -8.04 -17.04 4.51
CA SER A 112 -8.93 -18.19 4.69
C SER A 112 -8.21 -19.45 4.20
N ASP A 113 -8.15 -20.50 5.02
CA ASP A 113 -7.64 -21.82 4.65
C ASP A 113 -8.52 -22.40 3.53
N GLN A 114 -8.16 -22.09 2.30
CA GLN A 114 -8.72 -22.76 1.13
C GLN A 114 -8.03 -24.11 1.04
N GLN A 115 -8.76 -25.18 1.33
CA GLN A 115 -8.25 -26.53 1.15
C GLN A 115 -7.78 -26.68 -0.31
N PRO A 116 -6.53 -27.11 -0.54
CA PRO A 116 -6.05 -27.35 -1.88
C PRO A 116 -6.94 -28.45 -2.50
N HIS A 117 -7.67 -28.08 -3.55
CA HIS A 117 -8.49 -29.00 -4.30
C HIS A 117 -7.92 -29.10 -5.71
N SER A 118 -7.89 -30.32 -6.26
CA SER A 118 -7.50 -30.46 -7.66
C SER A 118 -8.62 -29.90 -8.52
N PRO A 119 -8.33 -29.09 -9.55
CA PRO A 119 -9.35 -28.69 -10.51
C PRO A 119 -10.01 -29.90 -11.18
N LEU A 120 -9.30 -31.04 -11.25
CA LEU A 120 -9.86 -32.30 -11.75
C LEU A 120 -10.90 -32.91 -10.81
N ASP A 121 -10.84 -32.68 -9.50
CA ASP A 121 -11.83 -33.20 -8.55
C ASP A 121 -13.22 -32.65 -8.86
N THR A 122 -13.30 -31.37 -9.24
CA THR A 122 -14.53 -30.71 -9.68
C THR A 122 -15.04 -31.30 -11.00
N VAL A 123 -14.14 -31.52 -11.97
CA VAL A 123 -14.51 -32.10 -13.27
C VAL A 123 -15.03 -33.54 -13.11
N PHE A 124 -14.31 -34.37 -12.35
CA PHE A 124 -14.73 -35.76 -12.09
C PHE A 124 -16.05 -35.82 -11.33
N ALA A 125 -16.28 -34.93 -10.36
CA ALA A 125 -17.55 -34.83 -9.65
C ALA A 125 -18.72 -34.45 -10.58
N LEU A 126 -18.50 -33.52 -11.51
CA LEU A 126 -19.50 -33.12 -12.51
C LEU A 126 -19.79 -34.24 -13.52
N CYS A 127 -18.75 -34.90 -14.05
CA CYS A 127 -18.91 -36.04 -14.95
C CYS A 127 -19.67 -37.21 -14.29
N ARG A 128 -19.44 -37.45 -12.99
CA ARG A 128 -20.13 -38.50 -12.23
C ARG A 128 -21.61 -38.17 -11.98
N LYS A 129 -21.96 -36.88 -11.82
CA LYS A 129 -23.36 -36.42 -11.66
C LYS A 129 -24.16 -36.45 -12.97
N ASN A 130 -23.52 -36.19 -14.10
CA ASN A 130 -24.20 -36.08 -15.40
C ASN A 130 -24.30 -37.40 -16.18
N GLY A 131 -23.99 -38.54 -15.54
CA GLY A 131 -24.26 -39.89 -16.06
C GLY A 131 -24.02 -40.03 -17.55
N ILE A 132 -22.75 -40.12 -17.97
CA ILE A 132 -22.40 -40.38 -19.37
C ILE A 132 -23.17 -41.63 -19.83
N PRO A 133 -24.12 -41.53 -20.79
CA PRO A 133 -24.79 -42.70 -21.31
C PRO A 133 -23.74 -43.58 -22.00
N LYS A 134 -23.74 -44.86 -21.63
CA LYS A 134 -22.92 -45.90 -22.27
C LYS A 134 -23.18 -45.98 -23.76
#